data_AF-A0A1C6IQU8-F1
#
_entry.id   AF-A0A1C6IQU8-F1
#
_cell.length_a   1.000
_cell.length_b   1.000
_cell.length_c   1.000
_cell.angle_alpha   90.00
_cell.angle_beta   90.00
_cell.angle_gamma   90.00
#
_symmetry.space_group_name_H-M   'P 1'
#
loop_
_entity.id
_entity.type
_entity.pdbx_description
1 polymer ?
#
loop_
_entity_poly.entity_id
_entity_poly.type
_entity_poly.pdbx_seq_one_letter_code
_entity_poly.pdbx_strand_id
1 'polypeptide(L)'
;MKRLFLDVTNSNYDGANGAICVIRKDAEIIQAGTTIYSMPTELKDEEYQKFIDCYDIHFIFDNMALNVDFYAVPRVDIMAVDSRGGYIGTVGGLTDIESEFPICYIDKSRKIFRIADNFKNFVNDCADWKKQLQPCDDVKLFSSKNEAAKEYEFIDIDPLLRK
;
A
#
# COMPACT_ATOMS: atom_id res chain seq x y z
N MET A 1 22.83 7.01 -8.88
CA MET A 1 21.67 7.92 -8.90
C MET A 1 21.16 8.01 -7.48
N LYS A 2 20.91 9.22 -6.96
CA LYS A 2 20.45 9.40 -5.58
C LYS A 2 19.01 8.90 -5.45
N ARG A 3 18.61 8.38 -4.29
CA ARG A 3 17.20 8.07 -4.00
C ARG A 3 16.62 9.15 -3.10
N LEU A 4 15.45 9.66 -3.47
CA LEU A 4 14.69 10.62 -2.69
C LEU A 4 13.28 10.08 -2.48
N PHE A 5 12.72 10.30 -1.29
CA PHE A 5 11.44 9.73 -0.92
C PHE A 5 10.34 10.78 -0.91
N LEU A 6 9.20 10.45 -1.51
CA LEU A 6 8.01 11.28 -1.52
C LEU A 6 6.97 10.68 -0.58
N ASP A 7 6.65 11.41 0.48
CA ASP A 7 5.58 11.01 1.40
C ASP A 7 4.22 11.24 0.74
N VAL A 8 3.46 10.16 0.58
CA VAL A 8 2.13 10.18 -0.06
C VAL A 8 0.99 9.83 0.90
N THR A 9 1.28 9.74 2.21
CA THR A 9 0.30 9.36 3.24
C THR A 9 -0.90 10.34 3.29
N ASN A 10 -0.66 11.62 3.04
CA ASN A 10 -1.68 12.68 3.07
C ASN A 10 -1.81 13.36 1.69
N SER A 11 -2.15 12.61 0.64
CA SER A 11 -2.29 13.16 -0.72
C SER A 11 -3.46 14.14 -0.93
N ASN A 12 -4.26 14.43 0.11
CA ASN A 12 -5.29 15.47 0.09
C ASN A 12 -4.66 16.86 0.32
N TYR A 13 -3.81 17.28 -0.60
CA TYR A 13 -3.28 18.64 -0.62
C TYR A 13 -4.36 19.57 -1.23
N ASP A 14 -4.94 20.44 -0.41
CA ASP A 14 -5.93 21.47 -0.79
C ASP A 14 -7.33 21.03 -1.25
N GLY A 15 -7.85 19.90 -0.75
CA GLY A 15 -9.27 19.55 -0.93
C GLY A 15 -9.70 19.23 -2.37
N ALA A 16 -8.74 19.09 -3.28
CA ALA A 16 -8.93 18.54 -4.61
C ALA A 16 -8.21 17.19 -4.69
N ASN A 17 -8.85 16.21 -5.32
CA ASN A 17 -8.24 14.94 -5.75
C ASN A 17 -7.13 15.21 -6.80
N GLY A 18 -6.03 15.82 -6.37
CA GLY A 18 -4.91 16.19 -7.21
C GLY A 18 -3.83 15.12 -7.21
N ALA A 19 -3.24 14.86 -8.37
CA ALA A 19 -2.04 14.03 -8.48
C ALA A 19 -0.80 14.92 -8.36
N ILE A 20 0.17 14.51 -7.55
CA ILE A 20 1.49 15.15 -7.48
C ILE A 20 2.52 14.24 -8.14
N CYS A 21 3.21 14.76 -9.14
CA CYS A 21 4.33 14.10 -9.79
C CYS A 21 5.60 14.94 -9.55
N VAL A 22 6.64 14.30 -9.00
CA VAL A 22 7.95 14.92 -8.78
C VAL A 22 8.96 14.22 -9.66
N ILE A 23 9.66 14.98 -10.49
CA ILE A 23 10.71 14.46 -11.39
C ILE A 23 12.00 15.22 -11.08
N ARG A 24 13.08 14.47 -10.83
CA ARG A 24 14.44 15.01 -10.68
C ARG A 24 15.38 14.30 -11.63
N LYS A 25 16.23 15.06 -12.32
CA LYS A 25 17.14 14.52 -13.35
C LYS A 25 18.24 13.63 -12.76
N ASP A 26 18.63 13.87 -11.52
CA ASP A 26 19.76 13.27 -10.82
C ASP A 26 19.34 12.31 -9.68
N ALA A 27 18.04 12.11 -9.49
CA ALA A 27 17.50 11.28 -8.43
C ALA A 27 16.31 10.43 -8.89
N GLU A 28 16.28 9.20 -8.40
CA GLU A 28 15.12 8.32 -8.42
C GLU A 28 14.16 8.76 -7.29
N ILE A 29 12.89 8.97 -7.64
CA ILE A 29 11.84 9.34 -6.67
C ILE A 29 11.06 8.08 -6.32
N ILE A 30 11.06 7.73 -5.03
CA ILE A 30 10.37 6.56 -4.50
C ILE A 30 9.23 7.04 -3.61
N GLN A 31 8.00 6.59 -3.87
CA GLN A 31 6.87 6.88 -2.98
C GLN A 31 7.05 6.13 -1.66
N ALA A 32 6.67 6.77 -0.56
CA ALA A 32 6.72 6.23 0.78
C ALA A 32 5.46 6.63 1.56
N GLY A 33 5.11 5.81 2.54
CA GLY A 33 3.89 5.95 3.33
C GLY A 33 2.98 4.73 3.19
N THR A 34 1.98 4.70 4.06
CA THR A 34 0.95 3.67 4.02
C THR A 34 -0.39 4.33 3.72
N THR A 35 -1.03 3.86 2.65
CA THR A 35 -2.30 4.40 2.17
C THR A 35 -3.34 3.29 2.13
N ILE A 36 -4.60 3.66 1.97
CA ILE A 36 -5.72 2.72 1.90
C ILE A 36 -6.39 2.90 0.54
N TYR A 37 -6.47 1.81 -0.21
CA TYR A 37 -7.35 1.66 -1.35
C TYR A 37 -8.68 1.11 -0.86
N SER A 38 -9.73 1.93 -0.93
CA SER A 38 -11.10 1.54 -0.63
C SER A 38 -11.96 1.57 -1.88
N MET A 39 -12.96 0.69 -1.92
CA MET A 39 -13.96 0.64 -2.98
C MET A 39 -15.32 1.14 -2.49
N PRO A 40 -16.17 1.68 -3.40
CA PRO A 40 -17.55 2.00 -3.07
C PRO A 40 -18.29 0.80 -2.48
N THR A 41 -19.01 1.02 -1.39
CA THR A 41 -19.71 -0.06 -0.66
C THR A 41 -20.76 -0.75 -1.55
N GLU A 42 -21.27 -0.04 -2.55
CA GLU A 42 -22.24 -0.51 -3.53
C GLU A 42 -21.68 -1.60 -4.46
N LEU A 43 -20.36 -1.70 -4.59
CA LEU A 43 -19.71 -2.77 -5.37
C LEU A 43 -19.61 -4.09 -4.60
N LYS A 44 -19.93 -4.09 -3.31
CA LYS A 44 -19.86 -5.31 -2.50
C LYS A 44 -20.98 -6.27 -2.91
N ASP A 45 -20.60 -7.40 -3.48
CA ASP A 45 -21.51 -8.42 -3.99
C ASP A 45 -21.12 -9.85 -3.55
N GLU A 46 -21.75 -10.85 -4.14
CA GLU A 46 -21.48 -12.27 -3.86
C GLU A 46 -20.07 -12.71 -4.27
N GLU A 47 -19.44 -12.06 -5.26
CA GLU A 47 -18.07 -12.38 -5.65
C GLU A 47 -17.09 -11.97 -4.56
N TYR A 48 -17.23 -10.75 -4.02
CA TYR A 48 -16.44 -10.29 -2.87
C TYR A 48 -16.68 -11.13 -1.61
N GLN A 49 -17.90 -11.61 -1.40
CA GLN A 49 -18.20 -12.49 -0.26
C GLN A 49 -17.46 -13.84 -0.36
N LYS A 50 -17.27 -14.39 -1.56
CA LYS A 50 -16.47 -15.62 -1.76
C LYS A 50 -15.03 -15.45 -1.30
N PHE A 51 -14.41 -14.28 -1.49
CA PHE A 51 -13.05 -14.02 -1.01
C PHE A 51 -12.94 -14.09 0.51
N ILE A 52 -13.97 -13.62 1.21
CA ILE A 52 -14.06 -13.71 2.66
C ILE A 52 -14.20 -15.17 3.08
N ASP A 53 -15.20 -15.86 2.55
CA ASP A 53 -15.59 -17.20 3.01
C ASP A 53 -14.54 -18.27 2.67
N CYS A 54 -13.92 -18.17 1.49
CA CYS A 54 -12.98 -19.18 1.01
C CYS A 54 -11.52 -18.86 1.37
N TYR A 55 -11.14 -17.58 1.38
CA TYR A 55 -9.72 -17.18 1.38
C TYR A 55 -9.35 -16.28 2.56
N ASP A 56 -10.32 -15.86 3.37
CA ASP A 56 -10.14 -14.92 4.48
C ASP A 56 -9.51 -13.60 4.00
N ILE A 57 -9.93 -13.15 2.81
CA ILE A 57 -9.52 -11.87 2.20
C ILE A 57 -10.72 -10.93 2.28
N HIS A 58 -10.58 -9.88 3.08
CA HIS A 58 -11.61 -8.87 3.31
C HIS A 58 -11.17 -7.59 2.59
N PHE A 59 -11.61 -7.41 1.35
CA PHE A 59 -11.35 -6.17 0.61
C PHE A 59 -11.95 -4.97 1.33
N ILE A 60 -11.27 -3.83 1.22
CA ILE A 60 -11.62 -2.61 1.94
C ILE A 60 -12.67 -1.83 1.16
N PHE A 61 -13.75 -1.48 1.84
CA PHE A 61 -14.81 -0.63 1.30
C PHE A 61 -14.89 0.69 2.07
N ASP A 62 -15.47 1.72 1.46
CA ASP A 62 -15.50 3.10 2.00
C ASP A 62 -16.15 3.22 3.39
N ASN A 63 -17.01 2.27 3.77
CA ASN A 63 -17.63 2.24 5.09
C ASN A 63 -16.73 1.64 6.19
N MET A 64 -15.54 1.14 5.85
CA MET A 64 -14.62 0.52 6.79
C MET A 64 -13.66 1.54 7.39
N ALA A 65 -13.64 1.61 8.73
CA ALA A 65 -12.63 2.38 9.45
C ALA A 65 -11.43 1.47 9.78
N LEU A 66 -10.28 1.78 9.18
CA LEU A 66 -9.02 1.07 9.45
C LEU A 66 -8.04 1.99 10.15
N ASN A 67 -7.45 1.48 11.24
CA ASN A 67 -6.33 2.14 11.89
C ASN A 67 -5.04 1.43 11.46
N VAL A 68 -4.23 2.11 10.67
CA VAL A 68 -2.89 1.67 10.27
C VAL A 68 -1.88 2.51 11.04
N ASP A 69 -1.14 1.86 11.93
CA ASP A 69 -0.22 2.46 12.91
C ASP A 69 1.26 2.32 12.48
N PHE A 70 1.51 2.09 11.19
CA PHE A 70 2.85 1.96 10.63
C PHE A 70 2.99 2.78 9.36
N TYR A 71 4.24 3.08 9.04
CA TYR A 71 4.67 3.82 7.85
C TYR A 71 5.58 2.93 7.01
N ALA A 72 5.25 2.72 5.73
CA ALA A 72 6.02 1.85 4.85
C ALA A 72 6.99 2.60 3.93
N VAL A 73 8.16 2.01 3.69
CA VAL A 73 9.11 2.43 2.67
C VAL A 73 9.55 1.19 1.85
N PRO A 74 9.32 1.13 0.53
CA PRO A 74 8.51 2.06 -0.26
C PRO A 74 7.03 2.01 0.15
N ARG A 75 6.19 2.80 -0.54
CA ARG A 75 4.75 2.87 -0.28
C ARG A 75 4.13 1.48 -0.21
N VAL A 76 3.20 1.28 0.72
CA VAL A 76 2.25 0.17 0.65
C VAL A 76 0.83 0.73 0.62
N ASP A 77 0.10 0.40 -0.45
CA ASP A 77 -1.30 0.76 -0.63
C ASP A 77 -2.18 -0.43 -0.25
N ILE A 78 -2.78 -0.36 0.93
CA ILE A 78 -3.53 -1.46 1.55
C ILE A 78 -4.90 -1.59 0.90
N MET A 79 -5.23 -2.76 0.37
CA MET A 79 -6.49 -3.03 -0.35
C MET A 79 -7.38 -4.07 0.34
N ALA A 80 -6.81 -4.90 1.23
CA ALA A 80 -7.56 -5.91 1.96
C ALA A 80 -6.94 -6.18 3.33
N VAL A 81 -7.71 -6.81 4.21
CA VAL A 81 -7.27 -7.34 5.51
C VAL A 81 -7.66 -8.81 5.65
N ASP A 82 -7.04 -9.52 6.58
CA ASP A 82 -7.51 -10.85 7.02
C ASP A 82 -8.14 -10.77 8.41
N SER A 83 -8.89 -11.81 8.81
CA SER A 83 -9.52 -11.87 10.14
C SER A 83 -8.52 -11.96 11.30
N ARG A 84 -7.21 -12.09 11.03
CA ARG A 84 -6.14 -12.25 12.03
C ARG A 84 -5.38 -10.94 12.27
N GLY A 85 -5.83 -9.84 11.67
CA GLY A 85 -5.21 -8.51 11.81
C GLY A 85 -4.01 -8.30 10.89
N GLY A 86 -3.90 -9.10 9.82
CA GLY A 86 -2.94 -8.86 8.75
C GLY A 86 -3.52 -7.96 7.66
N TYR A 87 -2.62 -7.35 6.89
CA TYR A 87 -2.95 -6.43 5.80
C TYR A 87 -2.41 -6.97 4.49
N ILE A 88 -3.14 -6.76 3.40
CA ILE A 88 -2.72 -7.09 2.03
C ILE A 88 -2.68 -5.78 1.24
N GLY A 89 -1.58 -5.53 0.53
CA GLY A 89 -1.40 -4.28 -0.19
C GLY A 89 -0.38 -4.32 -1.31
N THR A 90 -0.50 -3.35 -2.19
CA THR A 90 0.36 -3.13 -3.35
C THR A 90 1.63 -2.40 -2.91
N VAL A 91 2.80 -2.86 -3.34
CA VAL A 91 4.09 -2.29 -2.96
C VAL A 91 4.60 -1.33 -4.05
N GLY A 92 4.99 -0.13 -3.65
CA GLY A 92 5.66 0.86 -4.51
C GLY A 92 4.72 1.73 -5.36
N GLY A 93 3.41 1.43 -5.38
CA GLY A 93 2.43 2.14 -6.18
C GLY A 93 1.02 2.10 -5.62
N LEU A 94 0.08 2.64 -6.39
CA LEU A 94 -1.35 2.51 -6.13
C LEU A 94 -1.83 1.12 -6.53
N THR A 95 -2.85 0.63 -5.82
CA THR A 95 -3.58 -0.57 -6.21
C THR A 95 -4.34 -0.32 -7.50
N ASP A 96 -4.01 -1.11 -8.52
CA ASP A 96 -4.67 -1.15 -9.82
C ASP A 96 -4.50 -2.57 -10.38
N ILE A 97 -5.58 -3.15 -10.90
CA ILE A 97 -5.61 -4.52 -11.43
C ILE A 97 -4.68 -4.70 -12.62
N GLU A 98 -4.44 -3.63 -13.40
CA GLU A 98 -3.54 -3.64 -14.56
C GLU A 98 -2.11 -3.21 -14.20
N SER A 99 -1.83 -2.90 -12.93
CA SER A 99 -0.46 -2.57 -12.52
C SER A 99 0.42 -3.82 -12.43
N GLU A 100 1.72 -3.63 -12.67
CA GLU A 100 2.74 -4.67 -12.47
C GLU A 100 3.41 -4.58 -11.09
N PHE A 101 2.78 -3.89 -10.14
CA PHE A 101 3.32 -3.73 -8.79
C PHE A 101 3.06 -4.98 -7.94
N PRO A 102 4.07 -5.48 -7.19
CA PRO A 102 3.92 -6.68 -6.41
C PRO A 102 2.97 -6.50 -5.22
N ILE A 103 2.33 -7.60 -4.83
CA ILE A 103 1.43 -7.65 -3.69
C ILE A 103 2.15 -8.26 -2.49
N CYS A 104 2.02 -7.60 -1.34
CA CYS A 104 2.52 -8.08 -0.06
C CYS A 104 1.39 -8.39 0.92
N TYR A 105 1.71 -9.27 1.87
CA TYR A 105 0.98 -9.49 3.10
C TYR A 105 1.85 -9.05 4.28
N ILE A 106 1.29 -8.25 5.17
CA ILE A 106 1.89 -7.82 6.43
C ILE A 106 1.12 -8.49 7.55
N ASP A 107 1.74 -9.41 8.27
CA ASP A 107 1.08 -10.08 9.39
C ASP A 107 0.93 -9.17 10.62
N LYS A 108 0.14 -9.62 11.61
CA LYS A 108 -0.06 -8.89 12.87
C LYS A 108 1.23 -8.60 13.66
N SER A 109 2.31 -9.33 13.37
CA SER A 109 3.63 -9.16 14.00
C SER A 109 4.56 -8.29 13.16
N ARG A 110 4.03 -7.64 12.11
CA ARG A 110 4.76 -6.78 11.16
C ARG A 110 5.79 -7.54 10.31
N LYS A 111 5.65 -8.86 10.17
CA LYS A 111 6.42 -9.62 9.17
C LYS A 111 5.79 -9.44 7.80
N ILE A 112 6.63 -9.22 6.81
CA ILE A 112 6.20 -8.90 5.45
C ILE A 112 6.52 -10.08 4.56
N PHE A 113 5.55 -10.43 3.72
CA PHE A 113 5.66 -11.51 2.75
C PHE A 113 5.20 -11.01 1.40
N ARG A 114 5.93 -11.32 0.34
CA ARG A 114 5.42 -11.21 -1.03
C ARG A 114 4.47 -12.38 -1.26
N ILE A 115 3.32 -12.09 -1.84
CA ILE A 115 2.26 -13.09 -2.08
C ILE A 115 1.82 -13.16 -3.54
N ALA A 116 2.15 -12.15 -4.36
CA ALA A 116 1.94 -12.20 -5.81
C ALA A 116 2.85 -11.20 -6.52
N ASP A 117 3.04 -11.41 -7.83
CA ASP A 117 3.77 -10.48 -8.70
C ASP A 117 2.99 -9.22 -9.04
N ASN A 118 1.66 -9.32 -9.09
CA ASN A 118 0.74 -8.21 -9.32
C ASN A 118 -0.68 -8.53 -8.82
N PHE A 119 -1.57 -7.53 -8.82
CA PHE A 119 -2.93 -7.70 -8.29
C PHE A 119 -3.74 -8.72 -9.09
N LYS A 120 -3.59 -8.75 -10.41
CA LYS A 120 -4.26 -9.73 -11.28
C LYS A 120 -3.89 -11.17 -10.93
N ASN A 121 -2.60 -11.45 -10.74
CA ASN A 121 -2.13 -12.78 -10.31
C ASN A 121 -2.65 -13.12 -8.92
N PHE A 122 -2.66 -12.16 -7.99
CA PHE A 122 -3.21 -12.37 -6.65
C PHE A 122 -4.68 -12.82 -6.69
N VAL A 123 -5.52 -12.12 -7.46
CA VAL A 123 -6.95 -12.45 -7.58
C VAL A 123 -7.16 -13.83 -8.22
N ASN A 124 -6.40 -14.16 -9.26
CA ASN A 124 -6.53 -15.42 -9.98
C ASN A 124 -6.03 -16.64 -9.18
N ASP A 125 -4.99 -16.46 -8.35
CA ASP A 125 -4.33 -17.55 -7.62
C ASP A 125 -4.57 -17.50 -6.09
N CYS A 126 -5.57 -16.75 -5.64
CA CYS A 126 -5.82 -16.49 -4.22
C CYS A 126 -6.19 -17.74 -3.40
N ALA A 127 -6.56 -18.86 -4.01
CA ALA A 127 -7.02 -20.04 -3.28
C ALA A 127 -6.05 -20.55 -2.21
N ASP A 128 -4.75 -20.38 -2.46
CA ASP A 128 -3.68 -20.86 -1.58
C ASP A 128 -2.66 -19.76 -1.25
N TRP A 129 -3.07 -18.48 -1.27
CA TRP A 129 -2.16 -17.34 -1.08
C TRP A 129 -1.31 -17.43 0.19
N LYS A 130 -1.85 -18.00 1.28
CA LYS A 130 -1.14 -18.22 2.55
C LYS A 130 -0.03 -19.30 2.48
N LYS A 131 -0.01 -20.13 1.44
CA LYS A 131 1.09 -21.09 1.16
C LYS A 131 2.22 -20.46 0.35
N GLN A 132 1.97 -19.31 -0.28
CA GLN A 132 2.91 -18.60 -1.15
C GLN A 132 3.69 -17.50 -0.42
N LEU A 133 3.71 -17.53 0.92
CA LEU A 133 4.38 -16.52 1.74
C LEU A 133 5.90 -16.60 1.54
N GLN A 134 6.43 -15.68 0.74
CA GLN A 134 7.87 -15.48 0.58
C GLN A 134 8.30 -14.28 1.41
N PRO A 135 9.24 -14.40 2.36
CA PRO A 135 9.75 -13.24 3.09
C PRO A 135 10.15 -12.11 2.15
N CYS A 136 9.74 -10.89 2.47
CA CYS A 136 9.99 -9.70 1.65
C CYS A 136 10.81 -8.69 2.44
N ASP A 137 12.04 -8.46 2.00
CA ASP A 137 12.95 -7.47 2.58
C ASP A 137 12.90 -6.13 1.83
N ASP A 138 12.12 -6.05 0.74
CA ASP A 138 12.01 -4.85 -0.10
C ASP A 138 11.16 -3.75 0.55
N VAL A 139 10.38 -4.09 1.57
CA VAL A 139 9.57 -3.14 2.35
C VAL A 139 10.10 -3.08 3.77
N LYS A 140 10.26 -1.86 4.28
CA LYS A 140 10.58 -1.59 5.67
C LYS A 140 9.45 -0.80 6.32
N LEU A 141 9.05 -1.23 7.51
CA LEU A 141 8.01 -0.58 8.31
C LEU A 141 8.64 0.23 9.43
N PHE A 142 8.10 1.42 9.66
CA PHE A 142 8.46 2.35 10.72
C PHE A 142 7.22 2.69 11.54
N SER A 143 7.41 3.17 12.77
CA SER A 143 6.28 3.66 13.58
C SER A 143 5.75 5.02 13.10
N SER A 144 6.52 5.76 12.29
CA SER A 144 6.12 7.04 11.72
C SER A 144 7.05 7.48 10.58
N LYS A 145 6.63 8.50 9.82
CA LYS A 145 7.49 9.22 8.87
C LYS A 145 8.75 9.77 9.53
N ASN A 146 8.65 10.28 10.76
CA ASN A 146 9.80 10.87 11.47
C ASN A 146 10.87 9.82 11.79
N GLU A 147 10.46 8.59 12.12
CA GLU A 147 11.41 7.48 12.27
C GLU A 147 12.03 7.10 10.93
N ALA A 148 11.24 7.00 9.86
CA ALA A 148 11.76 6.73 8.52
C ALA A 148 12.75 7.81 8.05
N ALA A 149 12.51 9.09 8.40
CA ALA A 149 13.36 10.21 8.05
C ALA A 149 14.74 10.20 8.72
N LYS A 150 14.97 9.34 9.73
CA LYS A 150 16.30 9.09 10.28
C LYS A 150 17.19 8.31 9.32
N GLU A 151 16.58 7.56 8.40
CA GLU A 151 17.28 6.69 7.44
C GLU A 151 17.15 7.17 5.99
N TYR A 152 16.06 7.84 5.65
CA TYR A 152 15.73 8.24 4.28
C TYR A 152 15.59 9.75 4.15
N GLU A 153 16.05 10.28 3.01
CA GLU A 153 15.90 11.68 2.67
C GLU A 153 14.57 11.93 1.95
N PHE A 154 13.68 12.67 2.61
CA PHE A 154 12.36 13.01 2.07
C PHE A 154 12.37 14.34 1.32
N ILE A 155 11.60 14.41 0.25
CA ILE A 155 11.33 15.65 -0.48
C ILE A 155 10.29 16.44 0.30
N ASP A 156 10.63 17.68 0.60
CA ASP A 156 9.66 18.67 1.06
C ASP A 156 8.96 19.29 -0.16
N ILE A 157 7.66 19.02 -0.29
CA ILE A 157 6.81 19.57 -1.36
C ILE A 157 5.94 20.72 -0.86
N ASP A 158 5.91 21.02 0.45
CA ASP A 158 5.09 22.10 0.99
C ASP A 158 5.42 23.46 0.35
N PRO A 159 6.70 23.81 0.08
CA PRO A 159 7.03 25.06 -0.63
C PRO A 159 6.48 25.12 -2.05
N LEU A 160 6.17 23.98 -2.68
CA LEU A 160 5.65 23.91 -4.05
C LEU A 160 4.12 24.01 -4.11
N LEU A 161 3.45 23.77 -2.98
CA LEU A 161 1.99 23.76 -2.87
C LEU A 161 1.43 25.10 -2.37
N ARG A 162 2.25 25.93 -1.73
CA ARG A 162 1.87 27.28 -1.31
C ARG A 162 1.69 28.17 -2.54
N LYS A 163 0.43 28.54 -2.85
CA LYS A 163 0.07 29.58 -3.83
C LYS A 163 0.49 30.96 -3.36
#